data_AF-A0A932ECR1-F1
#
_entry.id   AF-A0A932ECR1-F1
#
_cell.length_a   1.000
_cell.length_b   1.000
_cell.length_c   1.000
_cell.angle_alpha   90.00
_cell.angle_beta   90.00
_cell.angle_gamma   90.00
#
_symmetry.space_group_name_H-M   'P 1'
#
loop_
_entity.id
_entity.type
_entity.pdbx_description
1 polymer ?
#
loop_
_entity_poly.entity_id
_entity_poly.type
_entity_poly.pdbx_seq_one_letter_code
_entity_poly.pdbx_strand_id
1 'polypeptide(L)'
;MKTNAVKFLIILIMSGCLLVFTYLFLASPHRVSGSPISPFKRGQFILSEKMTYLFFPPEVGDRVIFQPVEKQVDSVGAGDFVGIIMKKDSDLHYTIQSREGSPWIVSRKEIKERIYYPF
;
A
#
# COMPACT_ATOMS: atom_id res chain seq x y z
N MET A 1 4.68 -48.10 2.12
CA MET A 1 5.01 -46.93 2.95
C MET A 1 5.68 -45.77 2.21
N LYS A 2 6.69 -46.00 1.34
CA LYS A 2 7.43 -44.93 0.63
C LYS A 2 6.54 -43.93 -0.15
N THR A 3 5.49 -44.42 -0.83
CA THR A 3 4.63 -43.58 -1.69
C THR A 3 3.83 -42.53 -0.90
N ASN A 4 3.46 -42.81 0.35
CA ASN A 4 2.69 -41.87 1.17
C ASN A 4 3.58 -40.72 1.71
N ALA A 5 4.82 -41.05 2.08
CA ALA A 5 5.80 -40.04 2.50
C ALA A 5 6.15 -39.07 1.36
N VAL A 6 6.30 -39.59 0.13
CA VAL A 6 6.56 -38.74 -1.05
C VAL A 6 5.36 -37.83 -1.35
N LYS A 7 4.12 -38.34 -1.27
CA LYS A 7 2.91 -37.53 -1.45
C LYS A 7 2.81 -36.42 -0.40
N PHE A 8 3.09 -36.72 0.86
CA PHE A 8 3.09 -35.73 1.94
C PHE A 8 4.10 -34.61 1.68
N LEU A 9 5.32 -34.96 1.27
CA LEU A 9 6.35 -33.98 0.95
C LEU A 9 5.95 -33.07 -0.22
N ILE A 10 5.35 -33.62 -1.28
CA ILE A 10 4.86 -32.83 -2.42
C ILE A 10 3.78 -31.85 -1.97
N ILE A 11 2.81 -32.27 -1.14
CA ILE A 11 1.76 -31.41 -0.62
C ILE A 11 2.35 -30.28 0.23
N LEU A 12 3.30 -30.60 1.10
CA LEU A 12 3.99 -29.61 1.93
C LEU A 12 4.69 -28.56 1.06
N ILE A 13 5.48 -28.99 0.08
CA ILE A 13 6.20 -28.09 -0.83
C ILE A 13 5.23 -27.24 -1.64
N MET A 14 4.17 -27.83 -2.20
CA MET A 14 3.16 -27.10 -2.97
C MET A 14 2.42 -26.07 -2.12
N SER A 15 2.03 -26.41 -0.89
CA SER A 15 1.41 -25.46 0.03
C SER A 15 2.36 -24.32 0.40
N GLY A 16 3.65 -24.61 0.61
CA GLY A 16 4.68 -23.59 0.85
C GLY A 16 4.87 -22.65 -0.33
N CYS A 17 4.96 -23.18 -1.56
CA CYS A 17 5.04 -22.38 -2.77
C CYS A 17 3.80 -21.49 -2.93
N LEU A 18 2.60 -22.02 -2.70
CA LEU A 18 1.36 -21.23 -2.78
C LEU A 18 1.34 -20.12 -1.72
N LEU A 19 1.82 -20.39 -0.51
CA LEU A 19 1.90 -19.41 0.57
C LEU A 19 2.88 -18.28 0.24
N VAL A 20 4.09 -18.62 -0.24
CA VAL A 20 5.06 -17.60 -0.66
C VAL A 20 4.53 -16.80 -1.85
N PHE A 21 3.92 -17.48 -2.83
CA PHE A 21 3.33 -16.81 -3.99
C PHE A 21 2.24 -15.83 -3.54
N THR A 22 1.26 -16.27 -2.76
CA THR A 22 0.21 -15.39 -2.23
C THR A 22 0.79 -14.23 -1.42
N TYR A 23 1.78 -14.47 -0.56
CA TYR A 23 2.45 -13.40 0.19
C TYR A 23 3.06 -12.33 -0.74
N LEU A 24 3.77 -12.73 -1.81
CA LEU A 24 4.37 -11.78 -2.76
C LEU A 24 3.32 -10.95 -3.52
N PHE A 25 2.11 -11.46 -3.72
CA PHE A 25 1.03 -10.71 -4.37
C PHE A 25 0.25 -9.83 -3.39
N LEU A 26 0.14 -10.24 -2.13
CA LEU A 26 -0.54 -9.46 -1.10
C LEU A 26 0.31 -8.30 -0.60
N ALA A 27 1.62 -8.52 -0.50
CA ALA A 27 2.57 -7.61 0.11
C ALA A 27 3.54 -7.06 -0.94
N SER A 28 3.39 -5.79 -1.29
CA SER A 28 4.32 -5.09 -2.19
C SER A 28 5.31 -4.26 -1.39
N PRO A 29 6.63 -4.40 -1.62
CA PRO A 29 7.62 -3.53 -0.98
C PRO A 29 7.64 -2.17 -1.69
N HIS A 30 7.40 -1.10 -0.94
CA HIS A 30 7.48 0.28 -1.40
C HIS A 30 8.61 1.01 -0.69
N ARG A 31 9.32 1.87 -1.41
CA ARG A 31 10.35 2.72 -0.82
C ARG A 31 9.76 4.09 -0.56
N VAL A 32 9.77 4.52 0.71
CA VAL A 32 9.29 5.86 1.08
C VAL A 32 10.20 6.92 0.48
N SER A 33 9.66 7.64 -0.49
CA SER A 33 10.22 8.86 -1.02
C SER A 33 9.55 10.06 -0.32
N GLY A 34 10.32 11.09 0.00
CA GLY A 34 9.83 12.31 0.67
C GLY A 34 10.15 12.43 2.15
N SER A 35 9.56 13.43 2.80
CA SER A 35 9.81 13.79 4.19
C SER A 35 9.34 12.73 5.20
N PRO A 36 10.10 12.48 6.29
CA PRO A 36 9.75 11.48 7.29
C PRO A 36 8.45 11.82 8.03
N ILE A 37 7.52 10.86 8.06
CA ILE A 37 6.27 10.89 8.81
C ILE A 37 6.35 9.78 9.86
N SER A 38 6.70 10.14 11.10
CA SER A 38 6.88 9.17 12.21
C SER A 38 5.71 8.19 12.31
N PRO A 39 5.91 6.86 12.23
CA PRO A 39 7.19 6.15 12.41
C PRO A 39 8.02 5.92 11.12
N PHE A 40 7.55 6.34 9.95
CA PHE A 40 8.19 6.10 8.66
C PHE A 40 9.37 7.05 8.42
N LYS A 41 10.54 6.46 8.18
CA LYS A 41 11.78 7.20 7.85
C LYS A 41 11.99 7.29 6.34
N ARG A 42 12.59 8.38 5.89
CA ARG A 42 12.96 8.56 4.48
C ARG A 42 13.88 7.44 4.01
N GLY A 43 13.57 6.84 2.86
CA GLY A 43 14.36 5.76 2.27
C GLY A 43 14.12 4.39 2.89
N GLN A 44 13.21 4.25 3.85
CA GLN A 44 12.81 2.97 4.42
C GLN A 44 11.92 2.20 3.43
N PHE A 45 12.08 0.88 3.41
CA PHE A 45 11.15 -0.01 2.73
C PHE A 45 9.98 -0.31 3.67
N ILE A 46 8.77 -0.04 3.20
CA ILE A 46 7.52 -0.41 3.87
C ILE A 46 6.85 -1.48 3.03
N LEU A 47 6.24 -2.44 3.71
CA LEU A 47 5.39 -3.42 3.07
C LEU A 47 3.97 -2.86 3.01
N SER A 48 3.34 -2.87 1.85
CA SER A 48 1.96 -2.42 1.70
C SER A 48 1.04 -3.58 1.31
N GLU A 49 -0.21 -3.52 1.75
CA GLU A 49 -1.29 -4.34 1.19
C GLU A 49 -2.30 -3.50 0.41
N LYS A 50 -2.84 -4.11 -0.64
CA LYS A 50 -3.90 -3.54 -1.47
C LYS A 50 -5.31 -3.89 -0.99
N MET A 51 -5.45 -4.94 -0.18
CA MET A 51 -6.75 -5.58 0.08
C MET A 51 -7.64 -4.77 1.03
N THR A 52 -7.08 -4.16 2.08
CA THR A 52 -7.86 -3.43 3.09
C THR A 52 -8.74 -2.34 2.48
N TYR A 53 -8.22 -1.54 1.53
CA TYR A 53 -9.00 -0.48 0.88
C TYR A 53 -9.98 -0.93 -0.22
N LEU A 54 -9.93 -2.21 -0.60
CA LEU A 54 -10.95 -2.79 -1.47
C LEU A 54 -12.23 -3.10 -0.69
N PHE A 55 -12.11 -3.52 0.57
CA PHE A 55 -13.24 -3.91 1.42
C PHE A 55 -13.72 -2.79 2.35
N PHE A 56 -12.79 -1.98 2.86
CA PHE A 56 -13.08 -0.92 3.82
C PHE A 56 -12.69 0.44 3.24
N PRO A 57 -13.57 1.45 3.27
CA PRO A 57 -13.18 2.80 2.92
C PRO A 57 -12.16 3.32 3.95
N PRO A 58 -11.15 4.10 3.53
CA PRO A 58 -10.23 4.72 4.47
C PRO A 58 -10.93 5.67 5.43
N GLU A 59 -10.42 5.75 6.65
CA GLU A 59 -10.88 6.66 7.69
C GLU A 59 -9.98 7.89 7.83
N VAL A 60 -10.52 8.94 8.47
CA VAL A 60 -9.75 10.15 8.77
C VAL A 60 -8.71 9.80 9.84
N GLY A 61 -7.44 10.14 9.58
CA GLY A 61 -6.30 9.78 10.41
C GLY A 61 -5.53 8.57 9.90
N ASP A 62 -6.07 7.82 8.94
CA ASP A 62 -5.35 6.70 8.33
C ASP A 62 -4.11 7.21 7.58
N ARG A 63 -3.01 6.47 7.77
CA ARG A 63 -1.76 6.66 7.05
C ARG A 63 -1.80 5.80 5.81
N VAL A 64 -1.55 6.41 4.67
CA VAL A 64 -1.66 5.74 3.38
C VAL A 64 -0.42 5.96 2.54
N ILE A 65 -0.03 4.92 1.80
CA ILE A 65 0.99 5.06 0.75
C ILE A 65 0.24 5.37 -0.54
N PHE A 66 0.65 6.43 -1.22
CA PHE A 66 0.03 6.84 -2.48
C PHE A 66 1.09 7.13 -3.53
N GLN A 67 0.70 6.86 -4.79
CA GLN A 67 1.49 7.18 -5.97
C GLN A 67 0.96 8.47 -6.61
N PRO A 68 1.79 9.52 -6.75
CA PRO A 68 1.36 10.78 -7.32
C PRO A 68 1.02 10.60 -8.80
N VAL A 69 0.00 11.32 -9.28
CA VAL A 69 -0.32 11.31 -10.71
C VAL A 69 0.74 12.08 -11.48
N GLU A 70 0.97 11.77 -12.75
CA GLU A 70 2.06 12.32 -13.55
C GLU A 70 2.14 13.85 -13.53
N LYS A 71 0.99 14.54 -13.61
CA LYS A 71 0.88 16.01 -13.49
C LYS A 71 1.44 16.60 -12.18
N GLN A 72 1.63 15.74 -11.21
CA GLN A 72 1.85 16.03 -9.80
C GLN A 72 3.24 15.48 -9.37
N VAL A 73 3.82 14.58 -10.17
CA VAL A 73 5.22 14.12 -10.11
C VAL A 73 6.18 15.28 -10.31
N ASP A 74 5.87 16.21 -11.23
CA ASP A 74 6.74 17.37 -11.51
C ASP A 74 6.90 18.32 -10.30
N SER A 75 5.94 18.31 -9.37
CA SER A 75 5.94 19.20 -8.20
C SER A 75 6.55 18.58 -6.94
N VAL A 76 6.56 17.25 -6.83
CA VAL A 76 6.95 16.54 -5.58
C VAL A 76 8.07 15.53 -5.81
N GLY A 77 8.42 15.25 -7.07
CA GLY A 77 9.39 14.23 -7.47
C GLY A 77 8.76 12.85 -7.61
N ALA A 78 9.40 11.98 -8.39
CA ALA A 78 8.94 10.62 -8.60
C ALA A 78 9.18 9.73 -7.36
N GLY A 79 8.18 8.94 -6.98
CA GLY A 79 8.29 7.96 -5.88
C GLY A 79 6.96 7.65 -5.20
N ASP A 80 6.99 6.72 -4.25
CA ASP A 80 5.86 6.41 -3.38
C ASP A 80 5.91 7.31 -2.14
N PHE A 81 4.80 7.98 -1.84
CA PHE A 81 4.72 8.94 -0.73
C PHE A 81 3.77 8.43 0.35
N VAL A 82 4.09 8.76 1.59
CA VAL A 82 3.18 8.53 2.72
C VAL A 82 2.38 9.79 2.96
N GLY A 83 1.07 9.67 3.08
CA GLY A 83 0.16 10.76 3.42
C GLY A 83 -0.78 10.36 4.55
N ILE A 84 -1.42 11.35 5.15
CA ILE A 84 -2.49 11.14 6.14
C ILE A 84 -3.80 11.64 5.53
N ILE A 85 -4.86 10.88 5.74
CA ILE A 85 -6.22 11.28 5.33
C ILE A 85 -6.73 12.29 6.35
N MET A 86 -6.81 13.55 5.94
CA MET A 86 -7.14 14.67 6.82
C MET A 86 -8.64 14.94 6.88
N LYS A 87 -9.33 14.73 5.76
CA LYS A 87 -10.76 15.02 5.65
C LYS A 87 -11.42 14.08 4.66
N LYS A 88 -12.59 13.58 5.06
CA LYS A 88 -13.57 12.93 4.18
C LYS A 88 -14.67 13.94 3.92
N ASP A 89 -14.67 14.56 2.73
CA ASP A 89 -15.66 15.60 2.40
C ASP A 89 -17.01 14.98 1.98
N SER A 90 -16.94 13.76 1.42
CA SER A 90 -18.05 12.87 1.11
C SER A 90 -17.48 11.45 0.92
N ASP A 91 -18.32 10.41 0.77
CA ASP A 91 -17.86 9.04 0.48
C ASP A 91 -17.00 8.93 -0.80
N LEU A 92 -17.00 9.98 -1.62
CA LEU A 92 -16.37 10.05 -2.93
C LEU A 92 -15.04 10.82 -2.95
N HIS A 93 -14.77 11.73 -2.01
CA HIS A 93 -13.59 12.61 -2.04
C HIS A 93 -12.83 12.64 -0.71
N TYR A 94 -11.52 12.43 -0.80
CA TYR A 94 -10.62 12.36 0.33
C TYR A 94 -9.49 13.37 0.14
N THR A 95 -9.17 14.10 1.20
CA THR A 95 -8.03 15.02 1.21
C THR A 95 -6.86 14.35 1.91
N ILE A 96 -5.79 14.08 1.14
CA ILE A 96 -4.54 13.50 1.62
C ILE A 96 -3.52 14.61 1.71
N GLN A 97 -2.85 14.72 2.85
CA GLN A 97 -1.75 15.66 3.00
C GLN A 97 -0.47 14.90 3.34
N SER A 98 0.56 15.12 2.52
CA SER A 98 1.94 14.79 2.89
C SER A 98 2.54 15.95 3.67
N ARG A 99 3.52 15.67 4.53
CA ARG A 99 4.21 16.69 5.35
C ARG A 99 4.89 17.77 4.50
N GLU A 100 5.24 17.43 3.26
CA GLU A 100 5.75 18.37 2.25
C GLU A 100 4.72 18.47 1.12
N GLY A 101 4.11 19.66 0.96
CA GLY A 101 3.29 19.98 -0.20
C GLY A 101 1.84 20.39 0.09
N SER A 102 1.17 20.82 -0.98
CA SER A 102 -0.26 21.16 -0.97
C SER A 102 -1.12 19.91 -0.71
N PRO A 103 -2.31 20.04 -0.11
CA PRO A 103 -3.23 18.92 0.05
C PRO A 103 -3.70 18.38 -1.30
N TRP A 104 -3.82 17.06 -1.39
CA TRP A 104 -4.21 16.32 -2.58
C TRP A 104 -5.65 15.87 -2.41
N ILE A 105 -6.50 16.21 -3.36
CA ILE A 105 -7.89 15.76 -3.37
C ILE A 105 -7.94 14.56 -4.31
N VAL A 106 -8.26 13.40 -3.76
CA VAL A 106 -8.37 12.14 -4.51
C VAL A 106 -9.79 11.59 -4.43
N SER A 107 -10.23 10.97 -5.51
CA SER A 107 -11.54 10.33 -5.60
C SER A 107 -11.49 8.87 -5.13
N ARG A 108 -12.63 8.31 -4.69
CA ARG A 108 -12.73 6.89 -4.27
C ARG A 108 -12.23 5.90 -5.34
N LYS A 109 -12.38 6.23 -6.62
CA LYS A 109 -11.86 5.39 -7.72
C LYS A 109 -10.33 5.39 -7.73
N GLU A 110 -9.71 6.55 -7.59
CA GLU A 110 -8.24 6.68 -7.53
C GLU A 110 -7.66 6.01 -6.29
N ILE A 111 -8.38 6.00 -5.16
CA ILE A 111 -7.97 5.27 -3.95
C ILE A 111 -7.79 3.78 -4.24
N LYS A 112 -8.77 3.15 -4.90
CA LYS A 112 -8.71 1.71 -5.21
C LYS A 112 -7.58 1.35 -6.17
N GLU A 113 -7.19 2.29 -7.03
CA GLU A 113 -6.21 2.04 -8.07
C GLU A 113 -4.78 2.38 -7.62
N ARG A 114 -4.60 3.36 -6.72
CA ARG A 114 -3.30 4.03 -6.48
C ARG A 114 -2.92 4.20 -5.01
N ILE A 115 -3.77 3.78 -4.08
CA ILE A 115 -3.51 3.89 -2.64
C ILE A 115 -3.38 2.50 -2.02
N TYR A 116 -2.37 2.38 -1.16
CA TYR A 116 -2.02 1.15 -0.48
C TYR A 116 -1.98 1.38 1.04
N TYR A 117 -2.36 0.36 1.81
CA TYR A 117 -2.30 0.40 3.27
C TYR A 117 -0.89 0.00 3.72
N PRO A 118 -0.16 0.85 4.47
CA PRO A 118 1.12 0.48 5.04
C PRO A 118 0.92 -0.52 6.20
N PHE A 119 1.63 -1.64 6.16
CA PHE A 119 1.79 -2.53 7.32
C PHE A 119 2.75 -1.95 8.35
#